data_AF-A0AAD9BDT6-F1
#
_entry.id   AF-A0AAD9BDT6-F1
#
_cell.length_a   1.000
_cell.length_b   1.000
_cell.length_c   1.000
_cell.angle_alpha   90.00
_cell.angle_beta   90.00
_cell.angle_gamma   90.00
#
_symmetry.space_group_name_H-M   'P 1'
#
loop_
_entity.id
_entity.type
_entity.pdbx_description
1 polymer ?
#
loop_
_entity_poly.entity_id
_entity_poly.type
_entity_poly.pdbx_seq_one_letter_code
_entity_poly.pdbx_strand_id
1 'polypeptide(L)'
;MAGSLFGRLSLEEGDSANSLEGLEIKLGGEAMHQALDTLSDSTSSTTANDLDLIFLKGIMESPVAHEQFEEPKLEAVRENNVELVQDILNELNPLTDSSQAVDELVRILKEPHFQSLLETHDFPCSFMDADLNNQPVPPDAVRMVGIRKVSGEHLGVTFRVESGELVIARILHGGMIDQQGLLHVGDIIKEVNAKEVGNDPKVLQEMLKEASGSVVLKILPSYQEPHTPRQAFVKCHFDYDPSHDNLIPCREAGLGFNSGDILQIFNQEDLNWWQACHIEGGSAGLIPSQLLEEKRKAFVKRDLELTTTGPLCVGMGGKKKKKMMYLTTKNAEFDRHELRIYEEVAKVPPFRRKTLVLIGAQGVGRRSLKNKLLVSDPQRYGTTIPFTCRKPKVDERDGQMYSFMTRSEMEADIKSGRFLEHGEYDGNLYGTKINSIHEVIDIGKVCILDVNPQALKVLRTAEFLPYVVFIEAPDFEVLKAMNKSAIESGVVTKQLTDSELKRTVDESERIKRAYGHYFDLCIVNDGLEAAFRSLRSALEKLYTEQQWVPVSWVF
;
A
#
# COMPACT_ATOMS: atom_id res chain seq x y z
N MET A 1 58.22 52.11 22.02
CA MET A 1 59.02 50.89 22.32
C MET A 1 57.99 49.84 22.76
N ALA A 2 57.81 48.71 22.07
CA ALA A 2 58.73 47.56 21.99
C ALA A 2 58.99 46.96 23.39
N GLY A 3 58.79 45.66 23.66
CA GLY A 3 58.25 44.57 22.83
C GLY A 3 58.52 43.18 23.48
N SER A 4 57.95 42.09 22.95
CA SER A 4 58.04 40.69 23.47
C SER A 4 57.20 40.47 24.76
N LEU A 5 56.43 39.38 25.01
CA LEU A 5 56.59 37.91 24.80
C LEU A 5 57.77 37.34 25.64
N PHE A 6 57.64 36.29 26.45
CA PHE A 6 56.74 35.12 26.44
C PHE A 6 56.44 34.61 27.88
N GLY A 7 55.46 33.72 28.06
CA GLY A 7 55.36 32.86 29.25
C GLY A 7 53.93 32.65 29.80
N ARG A 8 53.43 31.41 29.81
CA ARG A 8 52.17 31.00 30.45
C ARG A 8 52.28 29.54 30.92
N LEU A 9 51.93 29.30 32.19
CA LEU A 9 51.90 28.01 32.90
C LEU A 9 50.69 28.10 33.88
N SER A 10 49.76 27.13 33.92
CA SER A 10 49.71 26.01 34.91
C SER A 10 49.00 26.40 36.24
N LEU A 11 48.12 25.62 36.89
CA LEU A 11 47.39 24.36 36.62
C LEU A 11 45.93 24.55 37.18
N GLU A 12 44.95 23.64 37.29
CA GLU A 12 44.75 22.19 36.99
C GLU A 12 43.21 21.97 36.81
N GLU A 13 42.68 20.75 37.05
CA GLU A 13 41.28 20.27 37.16
C GLU A 13 40.39 20.33 35.88
N GLY A 14 39.74 19.23 35.45
CA GLY A 14 39.78 17.85 35.97
C GLY A 14 38.63 16.98 35.44
N ASP A 15 38.67 16.60 34.15
CA ASP A 15 37.54 16.00 33.43
C ASP A 15 37.86 14.59 32.91
N SER A 16 36.94 13.63 33.09
CA SER A 16 37.15 12.20 32.78
C SER A 16 35.87 11.42 32.47
N ALA A 17 35.07 11.88 31.49
CA ALA A 17 33.93 11.14 30.93
C ALA A 17 34.05 10.81 29.43
N ASN A 18 34.69 11.68 28.62
CA ASN A 18 34.67 11.62 27.15
C ASN A 18 35.67 10.63 26.48
N SER A 19 36.05 9.53 27.14
CA SER A 19 37.15 8.66 26.65
C SER A 19 36.70 7.39 25.90
N LEU A 20 35.43 6.99 25.94
CA LEU A 20 34.98 5.70 25.39
C LEU A 20 34.41 5.83 23.96
N GLU A 21 33.44 6.72 23.73
CA GLU A 21 32.85 6.95 22.39
C GLU A 21 33.92 7.31 21.35
N GLY A 22 34.85 8.20 21.69
CA GLY A 22 35.96 8.60 20.82
C GLY A 22 36.97 7.48 20.52
N LEU A 23 36.90 6.35 21.22
CA LEU A 23 37.72 5.15 21.00
C LEU A 23 36.98 4.16 20.07
N GLU A 24 35.68 3.96 20.26
CA GLU A 24 34.85 3.14 19.37
C GLU A 24 34.71 3.76 17.97
N ILE A 25 34.51 5.09 17.89
CA ILE A 25 34.46 5.83 16.61
C ILE A 25 35.78 5.67 15.82
N LYS A 26 36.92 5.66 16.52
CA LYS A 26 38.23 5.39 15.87
C LYS A 26 38.37 3.96 15.40
N LEU A 27 38.01 2.99 16.25
CA LEU A 27 38.06 1.57 15.91
C LEU A 27 37.20 1.23 14.67
N GLY A 28 36.00 1.83 14.57
CA GLY A 28 35.16 1.68 13.38
C GLY A 28 35.78 2.25 12.09
N GLY A 29 36.40 3.43 12.18
CA GLY A 29 37.09 4.05 11.04
C GLY A 29 38.34 3.28 10.59
N GLU A 30 39.19 2.87 11.54
CA GLU A 30 40.38 2.08 11.25
C GLU A 30 40.03 0.69 10.69
N ALA A 31 38.98 0.03 11.21
CA ALA A 31 38.49 -1.23 10.69
C ALA A 31 37.93 -1.12 9.25
N MET A 32 37.19 -0.05 8.92
CA MET A 32 36.72 0.17 7.53
C MET A 32 37.85 0.44 6.54
N HIS A 33 38.87 1.21 6.95
CA HIS A 33 40.07 1.40 6.11
C HIS A 33 40.83 0.09 5.91
N GLN A 34 41.03 -0.68 6.97
CA GLN A 34 41.72 -1.97 6.90
C GLN A 34 40.96 -3.00 6.04
N ALA A 35 39.62 -2.95 6.02
CA ALA A 35 38.79 -3.73 5.11
C ALA A 35 38.94 -3.28 3.65
N LEU A 36 38.97 -1.97 3.38
CA LEU A 36 39.20 -1.40 2.04
C LEU A 36 40.58 -1.77 1.47
N ASP A 37 41.63 -1.71 2.28
CA ASP A 37 42.98 -2.12 1.89
C ASP A 37 43.02 -3.63 1.59
N THR A 38 42.43 -4.46 2.46
CA THR A 38 42.32 -5.92 2.27
C THR A 38 41.58 -6.29 0.98
N LEU A 39 40.50 -5.57 0.65
CA LEU A 39 39.75 -5.72 -0.60
C LEU A 39 40.53 -5.25 -1.84
N SER A 40 41.55 -4.40 -1.67
CA SER A 40 42.38 -3.89 -2.76
C SER A 40 43.52 -4.84 -3.17
N ASP A 41 44.09 -5.58 -2.22
CA ASP A 41 45.11 -6.61 -2.49
C ASP A 41 44.50 -7.94 -2.97
N SER A 42 43.22 -8.20 -2.69
CA SER A 42 42.59 -9.52 -2.92
C SER A 42 42.18 -9.83 -4.38
N THR A 43 42.83 -9.25 -5.40
CA THR A 43 42.44 -9.40 -6.82
C THR A 43 42.97 -10.68 -7.49
N SER A 44 43.11 -11.80 -6.77
CA SER A 44 43.71 -13.02 -7.36
C SER A 44 43.31 -14.41 -6.80
N SER A 45 42.58 -14.54 -5.69
CA SER A 45 42.32 -15.89 -5.12
C SER A 45 41.02 -16.09 -4.31
N THR A 46 39.91 -15.43 -4.68
CA THR A 46 38.63 -15.58 -3.96
C THR A 46 37.46 -15.79 -4.92
N THR A 47 36.55 -16.70 -4.61
CA THR A 47 35.42 -17.08 -5.50
C THR A 47 34.22 -16.11 -5.43
N ALA A 48 34.49 -14.81 -5.25
CA ALA A 48 33.50 -13.75 -5.33
C ALA A 48 33.39 -13.24 -6.77
N ASN A 49 32.21 -12.79 -7.19
CA ASN A 49 32.03 -12.15 -8.50
C ASN A 49 32.64 -10.74 -8.46
N ASP A 50 33.38 -10.35 -9.51
CA ASP A 50 33.97 -9.00 -9.61
C ASP A 50 32.91 -7.89 -9.47
N LEU A 51 31.68 -8.16 -9.93
CA LEU A 51 30.53 -7.25 -9.80
C LEU A 51 30.14 -7.00 -8.34
N ASP A 52 30.25 -7.99 -7.46
CA ASP A 52 29.86 -7.86 -6.04
C ASP A 52 30.93 -7.08 -5.26
N LEU A 53 32.21 -7.28 -5.61
CA LEU A 53 33.33 -6.50 -5.08
C LEU A 53 33.24 -5.02 -5.51
N ILE A 54 32.91 -4.76 -6.77
CA ILE A 54 32.67 -3.40 -7.29
C ILE A 54 31.44 -2.76 -6.62
N PHE A 55 30.39 -3.53 -6.35
CA PHE A 55 29.18 -3.07 -5.65
C PHE A 55 29.46 -2.70 -4.19
N LEU A 56 30.15 -3.56 -3.44
CA LEU A 56 30.58 -3.29 -2.06
C LEU A 56 31.45 -2.04 -1.97
N LYS A 57 32.44 -1.92 -2.86
CA LYS A 57 33.28 -0.72 -2.94
C LYS A 57 32.47 0.54 -3.27
N GLY A 58 31.52 0.46 -4.20
CA GLY A 58 30.61 1.55 -4.54
C GLY A 58 29.63 1.96 -3.42
N ILE A 59 29.34 1.09 -2.46
CA ILE A 59 28.62 1.43 -1.23
C ILE A 59 29.54 2.15 -0.24
N MET A 60 30.75 1.61 0.01
CA MET A 60 31.71 2.18 0.96
C MET A 60 32.27 3.54 0.52
N GLU A 61 32.36 3.79 -0.80
CA GLU A 61 32.77 5.09 -1.37
C GLU A 61 31.60 6.08 -1.54
N SER A 62 30.36 5.70 -1.18
CA SER A 62 29.18 6.56 -1.32
C SER A 62 29.04 7.52 -0.14
N PRO A 63 28.98 8.85 -0.35
CA PRO A 63 28.82 9.81 0.76
C PRO A 63 27.46 9.71 1.46
N VAL A 64 26.50 8.97 0.90
CA VAL A 64 25.20 8.68 1.55
C VAL A 64 25.37 7.69 2.72
N ALA A 65 26.44 6.87 2.74
CA ALA A 65 26.76 6.00 3.85
C ALA A 65 27.31 6.74 5.10
N HIS A 66 27.41 8.08 5.03
CA HIS A 66 27.75 8.95 6.16
C HIS A 66 26.56 9.76 6.70
N GLU A 67 25.37 9.67 6.08
CA GLU A 67 24.14 10.21 6.66
C GLU A 67 23.62 9.20 7.71
N GLN A 68 24.07 9.35 8.95
CA GLN A 68 23.55 8.59 10.09
C GLN A 68 22.05 8.89 10.26
N PHE A 69 21.22 7.85 10.25
CA PHE A 69 19.84 7.93 10.70
C PHE A 69 19.82 8.00 12.23
N GLU A 70 19.99 9.20 12.80
CA GLU A 70 19.51 9.45 14.16
C GLU A 70 17.98 9.32 14.14
N GLU A 71 17.44 8.36 14.89
CA GLU A 71 16.01 8.33 15.18
C GLU A 71 15.65 9.60 15.97
N PRO A 72 14.64 10.38 15.57
CA PRO A 72 14.33 11.64 16.22
C PRO A 72 13.78 11.38 17.63
N LYS A 73 14.65 11.55 18.64
CA LYS A 73 14.27 11.54 20.05
C LYS A 73 13.15 12.57 20.27
N LEU A 74 11.97 12.08 20.65
CA LEU A 74 10.81 12.91 20.96
C LEU A 74 10.97 13.48 22.36
N GLU A 75 11.68 14.60 22.45
CA GLU A 75 11.82 15.37 23.69
C GLU A 75 10.61 16.31 23.86
N ALA A 76 10.08 16.41 25.09
CA ALA A 76 8.95 17.27 25.38
C ALA A 76 9.34 18.75 25.20
N VAL A 77 8.52 19.53 24.50
CA VAL A 77 8.79 20.96 24.24
C VAL A 77 8.80 21.78 25.55
N ARG A 78 8.14 21.27 26.58
CA ARG A 78 8.12 21.76 27.97
C ARG A 78 7.51 20.68 28.87
N GLU A 79 7.87 20.65 30.16
CA GLU A 79 7.47 19.61 31.13
C GLU A 79 6.37 20.07 32.12
N ASN A 80 5.72 21.22 31.87
CA ASN A 80 4.83 21.91 32.83
C ASN A 80 3.57 22.51 32.17
N ASN A 81 3.02 21.89 31.13
CA ASN A 81 1.85 22.38 30.40
C ASN A 81 0.53 22.15 31.18
N VAL A 82 0.46 21.12 32.03
CA VAL A 82 -0.63 20.90 32.99
C VAL A 82 -0.69 22.04 34.01
N GLU A 83 0.45 22.40 34.61
CA GLU A 83 0.54 23.56 35.54
C GLU A 83 0.17 24.87 34.84
N LEU A 84 0.66 25.09 33.61
CA LEU A 84 0.33 26.26 32.81
C LEU A 84 -1.19 26.38 32.52
N VAL A 85 -1.86 25.26 32.23
CA VAL A 85 -3.31 25.24 32.01
C VAL A 85 -4.09 25.39 33.31
N GLN A 86 -3.57 24.88 34.43
CA GLN A 86 -4.11 25.14 35.77
C GLN A 86 -4.13 26.65 36.09
N ASP A 87 -3.03 27.36 35.82
CA ASP A 87 -2.91 28.80 36.03
C ASP A 87 -3.80 29.61 35.07
N ILE A 88 -3.84 29.25 33.78
CA ILE A 88 -4.77 29.87 32.81
C ILE A 88 -6.22 29.69 33.26
N LEU A 89 -6.60 28.51 33.77
CA LEU A 89 -7.93 28.28 34.32
C LEU A 89 -8.19 29.13 35.57
N ASN A 90 -7.19 29.33 36.44
CA ASN A 90 -7.30 30.20 37.61
C ASN A 90 -7.52 31.67 37.23
N GLU A 91 -6.87 32.18 36.18
CA GLU A 91 -7.09 33.54 35.67
C GLU A 91 -8.40 33.72 34.90
N LEU A 92 -8.89 32.68 34.21
CA LEU A 92 -10.11 32.75 33.40
C LEU A 92 -11.41 32.43 34.16
N ASN A 93 -11.36 31.61 35.22
CA ASN A 93 -12.54 31.28 36.04
C ASN A 93 -13.30 32.52 36.57
N PRO A 94 -12.67 33.64 36.99
CA PRO A 94 -13.38 34.86 37.40
C PRO A 94 -14.03 35.65 36.27
N LEU A 95 -13.79 35.28 35.01
CA LEU A 95 -14.17 36.04 33.81
C LEU A 95 -15.24 35.36 32.95
N THR A 96 -15.64 34.12 33.27
CA THR A 96 -16.65 33.35 32.50
C THR A 96 -17.97 34.11 32.36
N ASP A 97 -18.44 34.75 33.43
CA ASP A 97 -19.70 35.52 33.46
C ASP A 97 -19.67 36.77 32.56
N SER A 98 -18.48 37.18 32.09
CA SER A 98 -18.28 38.37 31.26
C SER A 98 -18.20 38.09 29.76
N SER A 99 -17.94 36.85 29.35
CA SER A 99 -17.72 36.50 27.94
C SER A 99 -17.96 35.01 27.66
N GLN A 100 -18.89 34.73 26.75
CA GLN A 100 -19.20 33.38 26.27
C GLN A 100 -17.97 32.68 25.64
N ALA A 101 -17.03 33.43 25.06
CA ALA A 101 -15.79 32.87 24.51
C ALA A 101 -14.79 32.47 25.60
N VAL A 102 -14.86 33.08 26.80
CA VAL A 102 -14.07 32.65 27.96
C VAL A 102 -14.67 31.40 28.58
N ASP A 103 -16.00 31.34 28.72
CA ASP A 103 -16.69 30.12 29.18
C ASP A 103 -16.43 28.92 28.25
N GLU A 104 -16.50 29.10 26.93
CA GLU A 104 -16.18 28.03 25.97
C GLU A 104 -14.71 27.58 26.04
N LEU A 105 -13.76 28.50 26.18
CA LEU A 105 -12.35 28.17 26.36
C LEU A 105 -12.11 27.43 27.69
N VAL A 106 -12.71 27.90 28.78
CA VAL A 106 -12.65 27.26 30.10
C VAL A 106 -13.27 25.86 30.08
N ARG A 107 -14.32 25.63 29.28
CA ARG A 107 -14.90 24.30 29.06
C ARG A 107 -13.92 23.39 28.32
N ILE A 108 -13.36 23.83 27.19
CA ILE A 108 -12.41 23.04 26.38
C ILE A 108 -11.17 22.65 27.20
N LEU A 109 -10.58 23.61 27.94
CA LEU A 109 -9.43 23.36 28.80
C LEU A 109 -9.74 22.39 29.96
N LYS A 110 -11.01 22.16 30.30
CA LYS A 110 -11.46 21.21 31.32
C LYS A 110 -11.97 19.88 30.74
N GLU A 111 -11.92 19.67 29.42
CA GLU A 111 -12.34 18.38 28.84
C GLU A 111 -11.35 17.26 29.19
N PRO A 112 -11.81 16.07 29.62
CA PRO A 112 -10.92 14.98 30.05
C PRO A 112 -9.88 14.58 29.00
N HIS A 113 -10.27 14.58 27.71
CA HIS A 113 -9.36 14.24 26.61
C HIS A 113 -8.26 15.30 26.41
N PHE A 114 -8.52 16.56 26.73
CA PHE A 114 -7.52 17.63 26.65
C PHE A 114 -6.57 17.58 27.85
N GLN A 115 -7.11 17.35 29.05
CA GLN A 115 -6.30 17.14 30.26
C GLN A 115 -5.37 15.93 30.11
N SER A 116 -5.88 14.75 29.72
CA SER A 116 -5.03 13.56 29.56
C SER A 116 -4.03 13.65 28.40
N LEU A 117 -4.28 14.49 27.39
CA LEU A 117 -3.27 14.82 26.39
C LEU A 117 -2.10 15.62 26.98
N LEU A 118 -2.39 16.57 27.89
CA LEU A 118 -1.37 17.34 28.60
C LEU A 118 -0.61 16.48 29.62
N GLU A 119 -1.32 15.64 30.40
CA GLU A 119 -0.73 14.68 31.32
C GLU A 119 0.23 13.71 30.58
N THR A 120 -0.14 13.26 29.37
CA THR A 120 0.70 12.40 28.52
C THR A 120 1.89 13.14 27.89
N HIS A 121 1.79 14.46 27.69
CA HIS A 121 2.90 15.28 27.17
C HIS A 121 3.91 15.65 28.26
N ASP A 122 3.43 15.94 29.47
CA ASP A 122 4.26 16.32 30.61
C ASP A 122 4.89 15.12 31.32
N PHE A 123 4.44 13.89 31.04
CA PHE A 123 5.18 12.67 31.36
C PHE A 123 6.26 12.43 30.29
N PRO A 124 7.56 12.65 30.58
CA PRO A 124 8.62 12.26 29.66
C PRO A 124 8.65 10.72 29.52
N CYS A 125 8.77 10.24 28.28
CA CYS A 125 8.88 8.81 27.94
C CYS A 125 10.24 8.18 28.34
N SER A 126 10.79 8.57 29.49
CA SER A 126 12.06 8.06 30.06
C SER A 126 11.86 7.16 31.28
N PHE A 127 10.62 6.97 31.76
CA PHE A 127 10.28 6.13 32.93
C PHE A 127 9.08 5.20 32.67
N MET A 128 9.00 4.63 31.46
CA MET A 128 8.07 3.54 31.11
C MET A 128 8.77 2.17 31.08
N ASP A 129 9.65 1.91 32.05
CA ASP A 129 9.94 0.54 32.47
C ASP A 129 8.67 -0.02 33.12
N ALA A 130 8.08 -1.05 32.53
CA ALA A 130 6.75 -1.56 32.86
C ALA A 130 6.71 -2.45 34.13
N ASP A 131 7.37 -2.00 35.20
CA ASP A 131 7.76 -2.83 36.34
C ASP A 131 6.82 -2.72 37.57
N LEU A 132 5.54 -2.38 37.34
CA LEU A 132 4.53 -2.16 38.38
C LEU A 132 3.21 -2.95 38.18
N ASN A 133 3.30 -4.23 37.82
CA ASN A 133 2.35 -5.22 38.36
C ASN A 133 2.78 -6.70 38.28
N ASN A 134 3.74 -7.04 37.42
CA ASN A 134 4.19 -8.42 37.28
C ASN A 134 5.11 -8.83 38.43
N GLN A 135 4.65 -9.73 39.31
CA GLN A 135 5.58 -10.63 40.01
C GLN A 135 6.11 -11.64 38.98
N PRO A 136 7.42 -11.66 38.66
CA PRO A 136 7.95 -12.62 37.71
C PRO A 136 7.88 -14.02 38.32
N VAL A 137 7.16 -14.93 37.65
CA VAL A 137 7.36 -16.36 37.86
C VAL A 137 8.82 -16.66 37.48
N PRO A 138 9.59 -17.46 38.25
CA PRO A 138 11.03 -17.61 38.02
C PRO A 138 11.39 -17.98 36.56
N PRO A 139 12.49 -17.43 36.01
CA PRO A 139 12.85 -17.62 34.59
C PRO A 139 13.09 -19.09 34.21
N ASP A 140 13.44 -19.94 35.18
CA ASP A 140 13.62 -21.39 35.00
C ASP A 140 12.32 -22.21 35.08
N ALA A 141 11.15 -21.57 35.05
CA ALA A 141 9.83 -22.24 35.14
C ALA A 141 9.47 -23.01 33.86
N VAL A 142 10.09 -24.19 33.71
CA VAL A 142 9.86 -25.14 32.62
C VAL A 142 8.38 -25.54 32.51
N ARG A 143 7.77 -25.29 31.34
CA ARG A 143 6.40 -25.69 30.99
C ARG A 143 6.44 -27.02 30.21
N MET A 144 5.71 -28.02 30.68
CA MET A 144 5.51 -29.29 29.97
C MET A 144 4.25 -29.21 29.10
N VAL A 145 4.39 -29.39 27.79
CA VAL A 145 3.32 -29.24 26.81
C VAL A 145 3.05 -30.56 26.11
N GLY A 146 1.86 -31.12 26.32
CA GLY A 146 1.39 -32.34 25.65
C GLY A 146 0.57 -32.02 24.40
N ILE A 147 1.14 -32.22 23.22
CA ILE A 147 0.49 -31.99 21.92
C ILE A 147 0.09 -33.32 21.26
N ARG A 148 -1.01 -33.31 20.52
CA ARG A 148 -1.44 -34.47 19.71
C ARG A 148 -1.19 -34.21 18.24
N LYS A 149 -0.45 -35.11 17.59
CA LYS A 149 0.05 -34.98 16.22
C LYS A 149 -0.30 -36.18 15.35
N VAL A 150 -0.92 -35.95 14.19
CA VAL A 150 -1.19 -37.02 13.23
C VAL A 150 0.10 -37.43 12.50
N SER A 151 0.20 -38.70 12.07
CA SER A 151 1.36 -39.17 11.31
C SER A 151 1.42 -38.47 9.94
N GLY A 152 2.58 -37.94 9.57
CA GLY A 152 2.78 -37.15 8.35
C GLY A 152 2.36 -35.67 8.43
N GLU A 153 1.59 -35.28 9.45
CA GLU A 153 1.17 -33.88 9.65
C GLU A 153 2.33 -33.01 10.19
N HIS A 154 2.39 -31.74 9.76
CA HIS A 154 3.33 -30.74 10.28
C HIS A 154 2.74 -29.97 11.47
N LEU A 155 3.57 -29.61 12.44
CA LEU A 155 3.13 -28.86 13.62
C LEU A 155 2.65 -27.43 13.28
N GLY A 156 3.09 -26.87 12.16
CA GLY A 156 2.85 -25.47 11.80
C GLY A 156 3.67 -24.51 12.65
N VAL A 157 4.98 -24.76 12.81
CA VAL A 157 5.93 -23.87 13.51
C VAL A 157 7.25 -23.81 12.77
N THR A 158 7.97 -22.69 12.89
CA THR A 158 9.36 -22.54 12.43
C THR A 158 10.27 -22.21 13.63
N PHE A 159 11.55 -22.57 13.51
CA PHE A 159 12.55 -22.42 14.57
C PHE A 159 13.71 -21.56 14.12
N ARG A 160 14.30 -20.80 15.05
CA ARG A 160 15.59 -20.11 14.88
C ARG A 160 16.54 -20.55 15.99
N VAL A 161 17.84 -20.47 15.71
CA VAL A 161 18.88 -20.62 16.73
C VAL A 161 19.21 -19.23 17.26
N GLU A 162 19.09 -19.02 18.57
CA GLU A 162 19.35 -17.74 19.21
C GLU A 162 20.13 -17.99 20.50
N SER A 163 21.32 -17.39 20.65
CA SER A 163 22.27 -17.69 21.74
C SER A 163 22.63 -19.18 21.91
N GLY A 164 22.40 -20.01 20.88
CA GLY A 164 22.59 -21.46 20.89
C GLY A 164 21.31 -22.26 21.21
N GLU A 165 20.23 -21.61 21.61
CA GLU A 165 18.95 -22.22 21.96
C GLU A 165 18.00 -22.30 20.76
N LEU A 166 17.09 -23.29 20.74
CA LEU A 166 16.08 -23.42 19.68
C LEU A 166 14.77 -22.75 20.08
N VAL A 167 14.59 -21.54 19.54
CA VAL A 167 13.45 -20.64 19.80
C VAL A 167 12.39 -20.82 18.70
N ILE A 168 11.11 -20.86 19.08
CA ILE A 168 9.99 -20.78 18.12
C ILE A 168 10.03 -19.39 17.46
N ALA A 169 10.40 -19.37 16.18
CA ALA A 169 10.56 -18.15 15.39
C ALA A 169 9.25 -17.66 14.79
N ARG A 170 8.31 -18.58 14.50
CA ARG A 170 6.96 -18.28 14.00
C ARG A 170 6.04 -19.46 14.25
N ILE A 171 4.75 -19.19 14.39
CA ILE A 171 3.68 -20.20 14.35
C ILE A 171 2.87 -19.95 13.07
N LEU A 172 2.49 -21.01 12.35
CA LEU A 172 1.64 -20.91 11.17
C LEU A 172 0.18 -20.95 11.61
N HIS A 173 -0.57 -19.87 11.36
CA HIS A 173 -1.97 -19.79 11.73
C HIS A 173 -2.82 -20.87 11.04
N GLY A 174 -3.81 -21.42 11.74
CA GLY A 174 -4.55 -22.61 11.31
C GLY A 174 -3.75 -23.92 11.36
N GLY A 175 -2.47 -23.89 11.75
CA GLY A 175 -1.64 -25.08 11.99
C GLY A 175 -1.98 -25.81 13.29
N MET A 176 -1.47 -27.03 13.45
CA MET A 176 -1.76 -27.89 14.60
C MET A 176 -1.46 -27.24 15.97
N ILE A 177 -0.38 -26.44 16.06
CA ILE A 177 0.00 -25.70 17.27
C ILE A 177 -0.89 -24.48 17.52
N ASP A 178 -1.18 -23.70 16.48
CA ASP A 178 -2.07 -22.53 16.55
C ASP A 178 -3.48 -22.92 17.01
N GLN A 179 -4.05 -23.99 16.44
CA GLN A 179 -5.35 -24.55 16.87
C GLN A 179 -5.36 -25.04 18.32
N GLN A 180 -4.21 -25.41 18.90
CA GLN A 180 -4.10 -25.91 20.27
C GLN A 180 -3.76 -24.81 21.28
N GLY A 181 -3.12 -23.70 20.86
CA GLY A 181 -2.78 -22.56 21.71
C GLY A 181 -1.76 -22.85 22.83
N LEU A 182 -1.01 -23.95 22.73
CA LEU A 182 -0.14 -24.45 23.82
C LEU A 182 1.32 -23.97 23.73
N LEU A 183 1.73 -23.41 22.59
CA LEU A 183 3.06 -22.83 22.36
C LEU A 183 2.90 -21.42 21.81
N HIS A 184 3.88 -20.56 22.10
CA HIS A 184 3.91 -19.16 21.69
C HIS A 184 5.21 -18.84 20.93
N VAL A 185 5.22 -17.75 20.16
CA VAL A 185 6.47 -17.24 19.56
C VAL A 185 7.43 -16.85 20.68
N GLY A 186 8.71 -17.18 20.53
CA GLY A 186 9.71 -17.00 21.58
C GLY A 186 9.84 -18.17 22.57
N ASP A 187 8.90 -19.12 22.64
CA ASP A 187 9.08 -20.32 23.48
C ASP A 187 10.34 -21.11 23.04
N ILE A 188 11.15 -21.56 24.00
CA ILE A 188 12.38 -22.32 23.73
C ILE A 188 12.13 -23.82 23.95
N ILE A 189 12.42 -24.67 22.97
CA ILE A 189 12.25 -26.12 23.11
C ILE A 189 13.53 -26.78 23.64
N LYS A 190 13.43 -27.41 24.82
CA LYS A 190 14.53 -28.11 25.51
C LYS A 190 14.51 -29.63 25.31
N GLU A 191 13.34 -30.27 25.35
CA GLU A 191 13.20 -31.72 25.08
C GLU A 191 11.96 -32.03 24.23
N VAL A 192 12.05 -33.09 23.44
CA VAL A 192 10.92 -33.75 22.76
C VAL A 192 10.90 -35.21 23.18
N ASN A 193 9.80 -35.67 23.77
CA ASN A 193 9.62 -37.04 24.26
C ASN A 193 10.78 -37.53 25.16
N ALA A 194 11.23 -36.69 26.09
CA ALA A 194 12.37 -36.93 27.00
C ALA A 194 13.71 -37.20 26.30
N LYS A 195 13.88 -36.74 25.05
CA LYS A 195 15.18 -36.54 24.40
C LYS A 195 15.50 -35.04 24.39
N GLU A 196 16.68 -34.66 24.86
CA GLU A 196 17.17 -33.28 24.72
C GLU A 196 17.28 -32.89 23.25
N VAL A 197 16.97 -31.62 22.95
CA VAL A 197 17.12 -31.05 21.62
C VAL A 197 18.44 -30.27 21.57
N GLY A 198 19.37 -30.72 20.73
CA GLY A 198 20.60 -29.98 20.45
C GLY A 198 20.37 -28.80 19.51
N ASN A 199 21.38 -27.95 19.35
CA ASN A 199 21.32 -26.63 18.72
C ASN A 199 21.04 -26.62 17.19
N ASP A 200 20.72 -27.76 16.55
CA ASP A 200 20.44 -27.87 15.11
C ASP A 200 18.92 -28.00 14.85
N PRO A 201 18.29 -27.01 14.16
CA PRO A 201 16.88 -27.09 13.78
C PRO A 201 16.51 -28.34 12.97
N LYS A 202 17.43 -28.93 12.21
CA LYS A 202 17.17 -30.13 11.40
C LYS A 202 16.90 -31.36 12.26
N VAL A 203 17.68 -31.53 13.32
CA VAL A 203 17.50 -32.63 14.28
C VAL A 203 16.14 -32.52 14.95
N LEU A 204 15.74 -31.30 15.35
CA LEU A 204 14.38 -31.05 15.87
C LEU A 204 13.29 -31.34 14.83
N GLN A 205 13.48 -30.94 13.57
CA GLN A 205 12.53 -31.23 12.48
C GLN A 205 12.38 -32.73 12.21
N GLU A 206 13.48 -33.50 12.20
CA GLU A 206 13.45 -34.96 12.04
C GLU A 206 12.76 -35.64 13.23
N MET A 207 13.14 -35.29 14.47
CA MET A 207 12.50 -35.80 15.69
C MET A 207 10.99 -35.52 15.73
N LEU A 208 10.56 -34.32 15.32
CA LEU A 208 9.14 -33.96 15.23
C LEU A 208 8.43 -34.64 14.06
N LYS A 209 9.11 -34.92 12.95
CA LYS A 209 8.57 -35.61 11.78
C LYS A 209 8.30 -37.09 12.07
N GLU A 210 9.24 -37.78 12.72
CA GLU A 210 9.08 -39.16 13.19
C GLU A 210 8.02 -39.29 14.30
N ALA A 211 7.92 -38.29 15.18
CA ALA A 211 6.96 -38.30 16.27
C ALA A 211 5.50 -38.24 15.76
N SER A 212 4.66 -39.11 16.32
CA SER A 212 3.23 -39.19 16.04
C SER A 212 2.45 -39.70 17.26
N GLY A 213 1.15 -39.41 17.32
CA GLY A 213 0.32 -39.68 18.50
C GLY A 213 0.47 -38.58 19.56
N SER A 214 0.81 -38.96 20.79
CA SER A 214 1.04 -38.01 21.89
C SER A 214 2.52 -37.62 21.93
N VAL A 215 2.82 -36.35 21.70
CA VAL A 215 4.19 -35.81 21.77
C VAL A 215 4.27 -34.86 22.97
N VAL A 216 5.30 -35.00 23.78
CA VAL A 216 5.51 -34.19 24.99
C VAL A 216 6.73 -33.31 24.78
N LEU A 217 6.52 -32.00 24.83
CA LEU A 217 7.54 -30.98 24.71
C LEU A 217 7.86 -30.43 26.11
N LYS A 218 9.16 -30.26 26.40
CA LYS A 218 9.64 -29.51 27.56
C LYS A 218 10.14 -28.17 27.04
N ILE A 219 9.54 -27.07 27.50
CA ILE A 219 9.85 -25.73 26.99
C ILE A 219 10.14 -24.74 28.12
N LEU A 220 10.92 -23.71 27.81
CA LEU A 220 10.92 -22.46 28.58
C LEU A 220 9.95 -21.49 27.90
N PRO A 221 8.94 -20.97 28.62
CA PRO A 221 7.95 -20.08 28.02
C PRO A 221 8.52 -18.69 27.75
N SER A 222 8.18 -18.10 26.60
CA SER A 222 8.31 -16.65 26.42
C SER A 222 7.15 -15.96 27.15
N TYR A 223 7.46 -15.08 28.11
CA TYR A 223 6.47 -14.27 28.83
C TYR A 223 6.11 -12.98 28.07
N GLN A 224 6.10 -13.03 26.73
CA GLN A 224 5.55 -11.96 25.91
C GLN A 224 4.02 -12.03 25.94
N GLU A 225 3.36 -10.90 26.19
CA GLU A 225 1.89 -10.86 26.12
C GLU A 225 1.42 -11.19 24.70
N PRO A 226 0.35 -12.00 24.54
CA PRO A 226 -0.18 -12.34 23.23
C PRO A 226 -0.83 -11.12 22.60
N HIS A 227 -0.07 -10.37 21.79
CA HIS A 227 -0.60 -9.31 20.94
C HIS A 227 -1.76 -9.86 20.10
N THR A 228 -2.99 -9.42 20.37
CA THR A 228 -4.16 -9.82 19.57
C THR A 228 -3.94 -9.37 18.12
N PRO A 229 -3.77 -10.30 17.15
CA PRO A 229 -3.39 -9.92 15.79
C PRO A 229 -4.48 -9.08 15.16
N ARG A 230 -4.13 -7.87 14.73
CA ARG A 230 -5.02 -6.97 14.00
C ARG A 230 -5.39 -7.62 12.67
N GLN A 231 -6.60 -8.18 12.59
CA GLN A 231 -7.09 -8.89 11.41
C GLN A 231 -7.27 -7.93 10.23
N ALA A 232 -6.21 -7.75 9.46
CA ALA A 232 -6.23 -7.03 8.20
C ALA A 232 -6.63 -7.98 7.06
N PHE A 233 -7.45 -7.50 6.14
CA PHE A 233 -7.74 -8.21 4.89
C PHE A 233 -7.18 -7.38 3.74
N VAL A 234 -6.55 -8.02 2.75
CA VAL A 234 -5.96 -7.35 1.60
C VAL A 234 -6.46 -7.93 0.30
N LYS A 235 -6.77 -7.07 -0.67
CA LYS A 235 -7.01 -7.45 -2.06
C LYS A 235 -5.68 -7.51 -2.80
N CYS A 236 -5.41 -8.61 -3.47
CA CYS A 236 -4.22 -8.81 -4.30
C CYS A 236 -4.38 -8.11 -5.66
N HIS A 237 -3.30 -7.50 -6.16
CA HIS A 237 -3.28 -6.81 -7.46
C HIS A 237 -2.28 -7.42 -8.47
N PHE A 238 -1.79 -8.61 -8.20
CA PHE A 238 -0.91 -9.40 -9.06
C PHE A 238 -1.10 -10.89 -8.78
N ASP A 239 -0.64 -11.73 -9.70
CA ASP A 239 -0.68 -13.18 -9.56
C ASP A 239 0.62 -13.68 -8.91
N TYR A 240 0.52 -14.63 -7.99
CA TYR A 240 1.65 -15.21 -7.28
C TYR A 240 1.60 -16.74 -7.24
N ASP A 241 2.69 -17.36 -7.70
CA ASP A 241 2.90 -18.80 -7.69
C ASP A 241 4.20 -19.13 -6.92
N PRO A 242 4.11 -19.73 -5.72
CA PRO A 242 5.29 -20.07 -4.90
C PRO A 242 6.15 -21.19 -5.49
N SER A 243 5.66 -21.97 -6.47
CA SER A 243 6.45 -23.02 -7.11
C SER A 243 7.55 -22.46 -8.02
N HIS A 244 7.29 -21.29 -8.62
CA HIS A 244 8.24 -20.54 -9.45
C HIS A 244 9.16 -19.62 -8.62
N ASP A 245 8.93 -19.49 -7.31
CA ASP A 245 9.72 -18.61 -6.46
C ASP A 245 11.02 -19.29 -5.98
N ASN A 246 12.15 -18.59 -6.14
CA ASN A 246 13.47 -19.04 -5.68
C ASN A 246 13.92 -18.37 -4.36
N LEU A 247 13.15 -17.40 -3.86
CA LEU A 247 13.45 -16.63 -2.64
C LEU A 247 12.56 -17.04 -1.45
N ILE A 248 11.54 -17.87 -1.68
CA ILE A 248 10.65 -18.36 -0.62
C ILE A 248 11.39 -19.33 0.32
N PRO A 249 11.37 -19.14 1.66
CA PRO A 249 12.10 -20.00 2.60
C PRO A 249 11.68 -21.47 2.57
N CYS A 250 10.42 -21.75 2.24
CA CYS A 250 9.88 -23.10 2.06
C CYS A 250 8.76 -23.05 1.02
N ARG A 251 8.94 -23.71 -0.13
CA ARG A 251 7.93 -23.76 -1.20
C ARG A 251 6.63 -24.44 -0.78
N GLU A 252 6.72 -25.49 0.03
CA GLU A 252 5.58 -26.25 0.54
C GLU A 252 4.69 -25.40 1.47
N ALA A 253 5.23 -24.33 2.06
CA ALA A 253 4.52 -23.39 2.91
C ALA A 253 4.03 -22.14 2.16
N GLY A 254 4.21 -22.05 0.83
CA GLY A 254 3.80 -20.88 0.05
C GLY A 254 2.31 -20.87 -0.29
N LEU A 255 1.67 -19.69 -0.17
CA LEU A 255 0.27 -19.49 -0.54
C LEU A 255 0.17 -18.86 -1.93
N GLY A 256 -0.30 -19.64 -2.92
CA GLY A 256 -0.63 -19.11 -4.25
C GLY A 256 -1.94 -18.31 -4.28
N PHE A 257 -1.98 -17.25 -5.08
CA PHE A 257 -3.15 -16.39 -5.28
C PHE A 257 -3.10 -15.66 -6.63
N ASN A 258 -4.22 -15.09 -7.06
CA ASN A 258 -4.39 -14.35 -8.31
C ASN A 258 -4.72 -12.88 -8.04
N SER A 259 -4.55 -12.04 -9.06
CA SER A 259 -4.98 -10.64 -9.03
C SER A 259 -6.50 -10.55 -8.93
N GLY A 260 -6.98 -9.95 -7.83
CA GLY A 260 -8.40 -9.89 -7.47
C GLY A 260 -8.79 -10.72 -6.25
N ASP A 261 -7.99 -11.73 -5.89
CA ASP A 261 -8.20 -12.54 -4.67
C ASP A 261 -8.08 -11.65 -3.42
N ILE A 262 -8.73 -12.06 -2.32
CA ILE A 262 -8.67 -11.34 -1.05
C ILE A 262 -8.22 -12.31 0.05
N LEU A 263 -7.16 -11.92 0.74
CA LEU A 263 -6.48 -12.72 1.75
C LEU A 263 -6.67 -12.11 3.14
N GLN A 264 -6.82 -12.95 4.15
CA GLN A 264 -6.71 -12.55 5.55
C GLN A 264 -5.24 -12.61 5.96
N ILE A 265 -4.71 -11.52 6.53
CA ILE A 265 -3.34 -11.42 7.02
C ILE A 265 -3.31 -11.68 8.53
N PHE A 266 -2.33 -12.45 8.99
CA PHE A 266 -2.13 -12.78 10.41
C PHE A 266 -0.84 -12.22 10.99
N ASN A 267 0.22 -12.12 10.18
CA ASN A 267 1.53 -11.65 10.61
C ASN A 267 2.24 -10.89 9.47
N GLN A 268 2.78 -9.72 9.80
CA GLN A 268 3.54 -8.84 8.90
C GLN A 268 4.94 -8.49 9.44
N GLU A 269 5.39 -9.13 10.53
CA GLU A 269 6.67 -8.84 11.22
C GLU A 269 7.88 -9.09 10.31
N ASP A 270 7.76 -10.06 9.41
CA ASP A 270 8.76 -10.38 8.41
C ASP A 270 8.72 -9.36 7.26
N LEU A 271 9.77 -8.55 7.16
CA LEU A 271 10.01 -7.55 6.12
C LEU A 271 10.02 -8.10 4.67
N ASN A 272 10.00 -9.44 4.49
CA ASN A 272 9.99 -10.10 3.20
C ASN A 272 8.80 -11.05 3.02
N TRP A 273 8.33 -11.76 4.07
CA TRP A 273 7.39 -12.90 3.97
C TRP A 273 6.25 -12.88 4.98
N TRP A 274 5.13 -12.26 4.60
CA TRP A 274 3.91 -12.19 5.41
C TRP A 274 3.17 -13.54 5.48
N GLN A 275 2.39 -13.76 6.54
CA GLN A 275 1.51 -14.92 6.68
C GLN A 275 0.06 -14.54 6.37
N ALA A 276 -0.57 -15.34 5.51
CA ALA A 276 -1.94 -15.12 5.07
C ALA A 276 -2.72 -16.43 4.86
N CYS A 277 -4.05 -16.36 4.77
CA CYS A 277 -4.88 -17.44 4.21
C CYS A 277 -5.99 -16.89 3.30
N HIS A 278 -6.62 -17.77 2.52
CA HIS A 278 -7.83 -17.46 1.75
C HIS A 278 -9.06 -17.39 2.66
N ILE A 279 -10.00 -16.48 2.36
CA ILE A 279 -11.23 -16.27 3.16
C ILE A 279 -12.08 -17.55 3.28
N GLU A 280 -12.01 -18.46 2.31
CA GLU A 280 -12.75 -19.73 2.32
C GLU A 280 -12.19 -20.74 3.36
N GLY A 281 -11.07 -20.41 4.01
CA GLY A 281 -10.41 -21.22 5.03
C GLY A 281 -9.23 -22.02 4.49
N GLY A 282 -8.41 -22.51 5.42
CA GLY A 282 -7.20 -23.29 5.14
C GLY A 282 -6.09 -23.02 6.16
N SER A 283 -4.98 -23.72 6.04
CA SER A 283 -3.74 -23.37 6.74
C SER A 283 -3.17 -22.07 6.19
N ALA A 284 -2.65 -21.20 7.06
CA ALA A 284 -1.93 -20.02 6.61
C ALA A 284 -0.61 -20.39 5.93
N GLY A 285 -0.31 -19.72 4.83
CA GLY A 285 0.94 -19.85 4.08
C GLY A 285 1.66 -18.51 3.93
N LEU A 286 2.87 -18.58 3.37
CA LEU A 286 3.73 -17.43 3.11
C LEU A 286 3.35 -16.77 1.79
N ILE A 287 3.19 -15.44 1.83
CA ILE A 287 3.08 -14.57 0.66
C ILE A 287 4.24 -13.57 0.66
N PRO A 288 4.72 -13.10 -0.50
CA PRO A 288 5.70 -12.03 -0.54
C PRO A 288 5.08 -10.77 0.08
N SER A 289 5.78 -10.16 1.02
CA SER A 289 5.41 -8.86 1.58
C SER A 289 5.32 -7.77 0.49
N GLN A 290 4.61 -6.68 0.79
CA GLN A 290 4.61 -5.50 -0.06
C GLN A 290 6.04 -5.02 -0.38
N LEU A 291 6.92 -4.95 0.62
CA LEU A 291 8.30 -4.49 0.44
C LEU A 291 9.14 -5.40 -0.46
N LEU A 292 8.98 -6.73 -0.37
CA LEU A 292 9.67 -7.67 -1.25
C LEU A 292 9.19 -7.53 -2.71
N GLU A 293 7.89 -7.38 -2.91
CA GLU A 293 7.31 -7.32 -4.25
C GLU A 293 7.49 -5.94 -4.92
N GLU A 294 7.52 -4.85 -4.14
CA GLU A 294 7.97 -3.53 -4.59
C GLU A 294 9.44 -3.58 -5.04
N LYS A 295 10.34 -4.16 -4.25
CA LYS A 295 11.75 -4.37 -4.65
C LYS A 295 11.83 -5.14 -5.99
N ARG A 296 11.13 -6.27 -6.10
CA ARG A 296 11.08 -7.07 -7.35
C ARG A 296 10.64 -6.21 -8.55
N LYS A 297 9.53 -5.49 -8.43
CA LYS A 297 8.95 -4.67 -9.52
C LYS A 297 9.70 -3.35 -9.79
N ALA A 298 10.63 -2.96 -8.91
CA ALA A 298 11.56 -1.85 -9.09
C ALA A 298 12.87 -2.28 -9.77
N PHE A 299 13.41 -3.48 -9.46
CA PHE A 299 14.64 -3.98 -10.08
C PHE A 299 14.45 -4.55 -11.49
N VAL A 300 13.23 -4.92 -11.89
CA VAL A 300 12.92 -5.22 -13.30
C VAL A 300 13.00 -3.92 -14.12
N LYS A 301 14.06 -3.79 -14.92
CA LYS A 301 14.10 -2.88 -16.09
C LYS A 301 12.97 -3.29 -17.06
N ARG A 302 11.79 -2.69 -16.93
CA ARG A 302 10.71 -2.85 -17.91
C ARG A 302 11.15 -2.30 -19.27
N ASP A 303 10.81 -3.01 -20.33
CA ASP A 303 11.53 -2.96 -21.60
C ASP A 303 11.45 -1.61 -22.36
N LEU A 304 12.63 -1.13 -22.74
CA LEU A 304 13.09 -0.84 -24.11
C LEU A 304 12.08 -0.33 -25.18
N GLU A 305 11.01 0.39 -24.84
CA GLU A 305 10.28 1.25 -25.81
C GLU A 305 10.94 2.63 -25.98
N LEU A 306 12.28 2.68 -26.09
CA LEU A 306 12.96 3.90 -26.51
C LEU A 306 13.10 3.92 -28.04
N THR A 307 12.37 4.85 -28.66
CA THR A 307 12.23 5.05 -30.11
C THR A 307 13.51 4.86 -30.92
N THR A 308 13.44 4.02 -31.95
CA THR A 308 14.53 3.70 -32.88
C THR A 308 14.88 4.85 -33.84
N THR A 309 15.72 5.80 -33.43
CA THR A 309 16.41 6.73 -34.36
C THR A 309 17.73 7.26 -33.80
N GLY A 310 18.84 6.98 -34.51
CA GLY A 310 20.08 7.77 -34.45
C GLY A 310 21.20 7.28 -33.52
N PRO A 311 22.37 6.88 -34.06
CA PRO A 311 23.58 6.64 -33.28
C PRO A 311 24.49 7.89 -33.24
N LEU A 312 24.77 8.44 -32.06
CA LEU A 312 25.98 9.22 -31.75
C LEU A 312 26.07 9.55 -30.24
N CYS A 313 27.30 9.60 -29.71
CA CYS A 313 27.60 9.91 -28.31
C CYS A 313 27.76 11.43 -28.05
N VAL A 314 28.10 11.76 -26.80
CA VAL A 314 28.56 13.06 -26.26
C VAL A 314 27.45 13.98 -25.71
N GLY A 315 27.54 14.29 -24.42
CA GLY A 315 26.74 15.35 -23.77
C GLY A 315 26.38 15.11 -22.31
N MET A 316 27.32 15.31 -21.37
CA MET A 316 27.00 15.33 -19.92
C MET A 316 26.22 16.60 -19.53
N GLY A 317 24.93 16.62 -19.84
CA GLY A 317 24.01 17.69 -19.44
C GLY A 317 23.32 17.39 -18.11
N GLY A 318 23.81 17.99 -17.01
CA GLY A 318 23.22 17.85 -15.68
C GLY A 318 21.78 18.39 -15.61
N LYS A 319 20.79 17.50 -15.74
CA LYS A 319 19.36 17.85 -15.64
C LYS A 319 19.03 18.30 -14.22
N LYS A 320 18.94 19.63 -13.99
CA LYS A 320 18.45 20.22 -12.73
C LYS A 320 17.14 19.53 -12.31
N LYS A 321 17.08 19.01 -11.07
CA LYS A 321 15.86 18.43 -10.48
C LYS A 321 14.74 19.48 -10.50
N LYS A 322 13.86 19.39 -11.50
CA LYS A 322 12.70 20.27 -11.65
C LYS A 322 11.65 19.81 -10.63
N LYS A 323 11.41 20.58 -9.55
CA LYS A 323 10.25 20.36 -8.68
C LYS A 323 8.99 20.59 -9.51
N MET A 324 8.44 19.51 -10.06
CA MET A 324 7.15 19.52 -10.75
C MET A 324 6.06 19.31 -9.71
N MET A 325 5.15 20.30 -9.60
CA MET A 325 3.89 20.12 -8.90
C MET A 325 3.10 18.99 -9.57
N TYR A 326 2.54 18.08 -8.77
CA TYR A 326 1.74 16.98 -9.30
C TYR A 326 0.47 17.54 -9.97
N LEU A 327 0.25 17.21 -11.23
CA LEU A 327 -0.93 17.62 -11.98
C LEU A 327 -1.50 16.41 -12.70
N THR A 328 -2.68 15.97 -12.25
CA THR A 328 -3.36 14.73 -12.68
C THR A 328 -3.40 14.56 -14.20
N THR A 329 -3.68 15.64 -14.92
CA THR A 329 -3.83 15.67 -16.39
C THR A 329 -2.51 15.51 -17.17
N LYS A 330 -1.33 15.64 -16.54
CA LYS A 330 -0.02 15.62 -17.23
C LYS A 330 0.93 14.50 -16.76
N ASN A 331 0.56 13.75 -15.72
CA ASN A 331 1.47 12.82 -15.05
C ASN A 331 1.29 11.34 -15.44
N ALA A 332 0.69 11.06 -16.61
CA ALA A 332 0.46 9.72 -17.21
C ALA A 332 1.71 8.84 -17.48
N GLU A 333 2.88 9.28 -17.01
CA GLU A 333 4.14 8.57 -16.98
C GLU A 333 4.49 8.11 -15.55
N PHE A 334 4.33 8.98 -14.55
CA PHE A 334 4.45 8.65 -13.13
C PHE A 334 3.46 7.55 -12.72
N ASP A 335 2.24 7.58 -13.27
CA ASP A 335 1.19 6.61 -12.94
C ASP A 335 1.56 5.16 -13.31
N ARG A 336 2.45 4.98 -14.30
CA ARG A 336 2.98 3.65 -14.69
C ARG A 336 3.94 3.07 -13.64
N HIS A 337 4.25 3.86 -12.61
CA HIS A 337 5.10 3.54 -11.47
C HIS A 337 4.29 3.47 -10.15
N GLU A 338 2.95 3.68 -10.18
CA GLU A 338 2.09 3.36 -9.03
C GLU A 338 1.99 1.83 -8.89
N LEU A 339 2.81 1.26 -7.99
CA LEU A 339 2.84 -0.17 -7.72
C LEU A 339 1.84 -0.54 -6.62
N ARG A 340 0.55 -0.63 -6.97
CA ARG A 340 -0.41 -1.31 -6.10
C ARG A 340 -0.12 -2.81 -6.09
N ILE A 341 0.40 -3.30 -4.96
CA ILE A 341 0.67 -4.72 -4.71
C ILE A 341 -0.52 -5.36 -3.98
N TYR A 342 -0.90 -4.73 -2.88
CA TYR A 342 -2.01 -5.06 -2.00
C TYR A 342 -2.83 -3.78 -1.72
N GLU A 343 -4.14 -3.90 -1.53
CA GLU A 343 -5.01 -2.82 -1.03
C GLU A 343 -5.75 -3.35 0.21
N GLU A 344 -5.62 -2.68 1.36
CA GLU A 344 -6.33 -3.08 2.58
C GLU A 344 -7.84 -2.84 2.42
N VAL A 345 -8.64 -3.87 2.69
CA VAL A 345 -10.09 -3.88 2.43
C VAL A 345 -10.90 -4.29 3.66
N ALA A 346 -12.04 -3.62 3.85
CA ALA A 346 -13.06 -3.99 4.82
C ALA A 346 -14.23 -4.70 4.15
N LYS A 347 -14.81 -5.71 4.81
CA LYS A 347 -16.04 -6.36 4.39
C LYS A 347 -17.24 -5.59 4.94
N VAL A 348 -18.09 -5.08 4.05
CA VAL A 348 -19.27 -4.27 4.40
C VAL A 348 -20.58 -4.96 3.98
N PRO A 349 -21.71 -4.66 4.65
CA PRO A 349 -23.04 -5.09 4.19
C PRO A 349 -23.34 -4.63 2.74
N PRO A 350 -24.32 -5.24 2.06
CA PRO A 350 -24.72 -4.81 0.72
C PRO A 350 -25.15 -3.33 0.72
N PHE A 351 -24.55 -2.51 -0.15
CA PHE A 351 -24.80 -1.08 -0.21
C PHE A 351 -24.75 -0.53 -1.64
N ARG A 352 -25.40 0.61 -1.86
CA ARG A 352 -25.46 1.27 -3.17
C ARG A 352 -24.21 2.13 -3.41
N ARG A 353 -23.39 1.75 -4.38
CA ARG A 353 -22.29 2.57 -4.94
C ARG A 353 -22.86 3.88 -5.50
N LYS A 354 -22.21 5.02 -5.23
CA LYS A 354 -22.71 6.35 -5.65
C LYS A 354 -22.42 6.63 -7.13
N THR A 355 -21.30 6.13 -7.66
CA THR A 355 -20.91 6.28 -9.07
C THR A 355 -20.64 4.94 -9.75
N LEU A 356 -20.90 4.87 -11.06
CA LEU A 356 -20.55 3.76 -11.95
C LEU A 356 -19.61 4.28 -13.02
N VAL A 357 -18.37 3.83 -13.02
CA VAL A 357 -17.30 4.36 -13.88
C VAL A 357 -17.00 3.35 -14.98
N LEU A 358 -17.33 3.70 -16.23
CA LEU A 358 -17.11 2.88 -17.42
C LEU A 358 -15.81 3.27 -18.11
N ILE A 359 -14.76 2.48 -17.88
CA ILE A 359 -13.41 2.67 -18.42
C ILE A 359 -13.18 1.75 -19.62
N GLY A 360 -12.32 2.12 -20.56
CA GLY A 360 -12.02 1.33 -21.77
C GLY A 360 -11.68 2.18 -22.98
N ALA A 361 -11.25 1.53 -24.06
CA ALA A 361 -10.79 2.19 -25.28
C ALA A 361 -11.86 3.08 -25.94
N GLN A 362 -11.44 3.98 -26.82
CA GLN A 362 -12.37 4.75 -27.67
C GLN A 362 -13.01 3.80 -28.69
N GLY A 363 -14.35 3.85 -28.83
CA GLY A 363 -15.08 2.98 -29.76
C GLY A 363 -15.62 1.68 -29.16
N VAL A 364 -15.12 1.23 -28.00
CA VAL A 364 -15.46 -0.07 -27.37
C VAL A 364 -16.90 -0.20 -26.82
N GLY A 365 -17.80 0.75 -27.12
CA GLY A 365 -19.23 0.68 -26.78
C GLY A 365 -19.65 1.23 -25.42
N ARG A 366 -18.74 1.86 -24.65
CA ARG A 366 -19.02 2.43 -23.30
C ARG A 366 -20.26 3.34 -23.27
N ARG A 367 -20.37 4.26 -24.22
CA ARG A 367 -21.52 5.17 -24.36
C ARG A 367 -22.83 4.43 -24.67
N SER A 368 -22.76 3.34 -25.44
CA SER A 368 -23.93 2.50 -25.75
C SER A 368 -24.44 1.77 -24.50
N LEU A 369 -23.53 1.22 -23.68
CA LEU A 369 -23.86 0.62 -22.39
C LEU A 369 -24.43 1.66 -21.41
N LYS A 370 -23.81 2.85 -21.31
CA LYS A 370 -24.32 3.97 -20.50
C LYS A 370 -25.76 4.33 -20.89
N ASN A 371 -26.00 4.61 -22.18
CA ASN A 371 -27.32 4.97 -22.69
C ASN A 371 -28.37 3.88 -22.41
N LYS A 372 -27.99 2.60 -22.57
CA LYS A 372 -28.90 1.47 -22.33
C LYS A 372 -29.26 1.31 -20.85
N LEU A 373 -28.31 1.54 -19.93
CA LEU A 373 -28.60 1.59 -18.48
C LEU A 373 -29.56 2.74 -18.14
N LEU A 374 -29.27 3.96 -18.60
CA LEU A 374 -30.09 5.16 -18.37
C LEU A 374 -31.54 4.98 -18.85
N VAL A 375 -31.74 4.32 -20.00
CA VAL A 375 -33.08 4.01 -20.52
C VAL A 375 -33.75 2.86 -19.75
N SER A 376 -32.98 1.90 -19.24
CA SER A 376 -33.54 0.72 -18.54
C SER A 376 -34.10 1.01 -17.14
N ASP A 377 -33.52 1.97 -16.41
CA ASP A 377 -34.02 2.42 -15.11
C ASP A 377 -33.67 3.91 -14.91
N PRO A 378 -34.49 4.83 -15.49
CA PRO A 378 -34.26 6.27 -15.38
C PRO A 378 -34.42 6.84 -13.97
N GLN A 379 -34.91 6.04 -13.00
CA GLN A 379 -35.00 6.45 -11.61
C GLN A 379 -33.74 6.09 -10.82
N ARG A 380 -33.16 4.92 -11.08
CA ARG A 380 -31.93 4.46 -10.40
C ARG A 380 -30.65 5.12 -10.94
N TYR A 381 -30.62 5.45 -12.23
CA TYR A 381 -29.41 5.93 -12.92
C TYR A 381 -29.51 7.39 -13.40
N GLY A 382 -28.38 8.10 -13.35
CA GLY A 382 -28.19 9.43 -13.94
C GLY A 382 -26.83 9.54 -14.64
N THR A 383 -26.58 10.66 -15.32
CA THR A 383 -25.29 10.99 -15.96
C THR A 383 -25.07 12.49 -15.84
N THR A 384 -23.81 12.91 -15.76
CA THR A 384 -23.43 14.31 -15.90
C THR A 384 -23.73 14.83 -17.31
N ILE A 385 -24.02 16.12 -17.43
CA ILE A 385 -24.00 16.85 -18.71
C ILE A 385 -22.58 17.44 -18.88
N PRO A 386 -21.87 17.16 -19.99
CA PRO A 386 -20.54 17.72 -20.23
C PRO A 386 -20.61 19.21 -20.58
N PHE A 387 -19.63 19.99 -20.12
CA PHE A 387 -19.48 21.39 -20.47
C PHE A 387 -18.62 21.55 -21.73
N THR A 388 -18.86 22.63 -22.49
CA THR A 388 -18.00 23.04 -23.61
C THR A 388 -17.94 24.55 -23.78
N CYS A 389 -16.83 25.04 -24.36
CA CYS A 389 -16.71 26.42 -24.83
C CYS A 389 -17.13 26.62 -26.30
N ARG A 390 -17.57 25.56 -26.99
CA ARG A 390 -18.11 25.66 -28.36
C ARG A 390 -19.43 26.42 -28.35
N LYS A 391 -19.69 27.23 -29.38
CA LYS A 391 -21.01 27.85 -29.57
C LYS A 391 -22.10 26.78 -29.82
N PRO A 392 -23.32 26.93 -29.27
CA PRO A 392 -24.46 26.08 -29.61
C PRO A 392 -24.76 26.08 -31.11
N LYS A 393 -25.23 24.96 -31.65
CA LYS A 393 -25.88 24.90 -32.95
C LYS A 393 -27.36 25.31 -32.84
N VAL A 394 -28.02 25.51 -33.99
CA VAL A 394 -29.42 25.94 -34.10
C VAL A 394 -30.40 24.94 -33.45
N ASP A 395 -30.03 23.66 -33.42
CA ASP A 395 -30.78 22.53 -32.85
C ASP A 395 -30.37 22.17 -31.41
N GLU A 396 -29.27 22.71 -30.90
CA GLU A 396 -28.73 22.39 -29.57
C GLU A 396 -29.30 23.34 -28.50
N ARG A 397 -29.81 22.77 -27.40
CA ARG A 397 -30.22 23.52 -26.21
C ARG A 397 -29.21 23.34 -25.08
N ASP A 398 -28.96 24.42 -24.34
CA ASP A 398 -28.16 24.39 -23.12
C ASP A 398 -28.80 23.46 -22.07
N GLY A 399 -27.97 22.77 -21.30
CA GLY A 399 -28.41 21.80 -20.30
C GLY A 399 -29.05 20.52 -20.85
N GLN A 400 -29.01 20.26 -22.17
CA GLN A 400 -29.58 19.03 -22.77
C GLN A 400 -28.53 18.00 -23.19
N MET A 401 -27.65 18.37 -24.14
CA MET A 401 -26.54 17.51 -24.61
C MET A 401 -25.18 18.01 -24.13
N TYR A 402 -25.06 19.32 -23.96
CA TYR A 402 -23.92 20.02 -23.38
C TYR A 402 -24.45 21.17 -22.52
N SER A 403 -23.63 21.62 -21.57
CA SER A 403 -23.76 22.98 -21.01
C SER A 403 -22.71 23.89 -21.65
N PHE A 404 -23.14 25.10 -22.04
CA PHE A 404 -22.34 26.03 -22.81
C PHE A 404 -21.85 27.18 -21.93
N MET A 405 -20.53 27.35 -21.83
CA MET A 405 -19.88 28.41 -21.06
C MET A 405 -18.78 29.10 -21.87
N THR A 406 -18.27 30.26 -21.46
CA THR A 406 -17.17 30.90 -22.20
C THR A 406 -15.86 30.14 -22.00
N ARG A 407 -14.94 30.25 -22.97
CA ARG A 407 -13.60 29.63 -22.84
C ARG A 407 -12.82 30.16 -21.64
N SER A 408 -12.94 31.46 -21.32
CA SER A 408 -12.23 32.05 -20.19
C SER A 408 -12.74 31.58 -18.84
N GLU A 409 -14.05 31.37 -18.68
CA GLU A 409 -14.61 30.75 -17.48
C GLU A 409 -14.18 29.28 -17.38
N MET A 410 -14.17 28.55 -18.49
CA MET A 410 -13.80 27.14 -18.52
C MET A 410 -12.31 26.94 -18.16
N GLU A 411 -11.42 27.79 -18.68
CA GLU A 411 -10.00 27.78 -18.33
C GLU A 411 -9.75 28.19 -16.87
N ALA A 412 -10.54 29.12 -16.32
CA ALA A 412 -10.49 29.46 -14.90
C ALA A 412 -10.97 28.30 -14.01
N ASP A 413 -12.10 27.66 -14.36
CA ASP A 413 -12.64 26.49 -13.67
C ASP A 413 -11.65 25.31 -13.69
N ILE A 414 -11.05 25.01 -14.84
CA ILE A 414 -9.98 24.02 -15.00
C ILE A 414 -8.78 24.35 -14.10
N LYS A 415 -8.29 25.60 -14.12
CA LYS A 415 -7.17 26.05 -13.28
C LYS A 415 -7.47 25.94 -11.78
N SER A 416 -8.74 26.07 -11.39
CA SER A 416 -9.22 25.89 -10.01
C SER A 416 -9.57 24.44 -9.64
N GLY A 417 -9.30 23.45 -10.50
CA GLY A 417 -9.52 22.03 -10.21
C GLY A 417 -10.98 21.56 -10.22
N ARG A 418 -11.94 22.39 -10.66
CA ARG A 418 -13.38 22.05 -10.65
C ARG A 418 -13.82 21.07 -11.75
N PHE A 419 -12.90 20.69 -12.64
CA PHE A 419 -13.11 19.71 -13.71
C PHE A 419 -12.43 18.37 -13.38
N LEU A 420 -13.19 17.28 -13.38
CA LEU A 420 -12.70 15.92 -13.22
C LEU A 420 -11.80 15.53 -14.40
N GLU A 421 -12.29 15.77 -15.61
CA GLU A 421 -11.56 15.62 -16.85
C GLU A 421 -11.90 16.75 -17.82
N HIS A 422 -10.93 17.11 -18.66
CA HIS A 422 -11.09 18.10 -19.71
C HIS A 422 -10.15 17.76 -20.88
N GLY A 423 -10.51 18.22 -22.07
CA GLY A 423 -9.72 18.04 -23.30
C GLY A 423 -10.12 19.04 -24.37
N GLU A 424 -9.29 19.17 -25.39
CA GLU A 424 -9.54 20.06 -26.53
C GLU A 424 -9.83 19.25 -27.80
N TYR A 425 -10.90 19.61 -28.50
CA TYR A 425 -11.30 19.01 -29.77
C TYR A 425 -11.82 20.10 -30.71
N ASP A 426 -11.33 20.12 -31.95
CA ASP A 426 -11.68 21.13 -32.95
C ASP A 426 -11.57 22.58 -32.44
N GLY A 427 -10.46 22.90 -31.76
CA GLY A 427 -10.19 24.23 -31.16
C GLY A 427 -11.11 24.63 -30.01
N ASN A 428 -11.92 23.71 -29.49
CA ASN A 428 -12.88 23.95 -28.41
C ASN A 428 -12.62 23.02 -27.22
N LEU A 429 -12.74 23.55 -26.01
CA LEU A 429 -12.63 22.79 -24.78
C LEU A 429 -13.93 22.02 -24.49
N TYR A 430 -13.78 20.83 -23.93
CA TYR A 430 -14.84 19.95 -23.44
C TYR A 430 -14.41 19.37 -22.08
N GLY A 431 -15.35 19.07 -21.18
CA GLY A 431 -15.02 18.42 -19.91
C GLY A 431 -16.22 18.16 -19.00
N THR A 432 -15.97 17.46 -17.91
CA THR A 432 -16.97 17.10 -16.88
C THR A 432 -16.61 17.78 -15.55
N LYS A 433 -17.52 18.59 -14.99
CA LYS A 433 -17.32 19.22 -13.67
C LYS A 433 -17.59 18.22 -12.55
N ILE A 434 -16.87 18.37 -11.44
CA ILE A 434 -17.02 17.51 -10.26
C ILE A 434 -18.41 17.74 -9.63
N ASN A 435 -18.83 19.00 -9.44
CA ASN A 435 -20.14 19.37 -8.90
C ASN A 435 -21.32 18.63 -9.58
N SER A 436 -21.29 18.45 -10.90
CA SER A 436 -22.36 17.75 -11.61
C SER A 436 -22.46 16.26 -11.30
N ILE A 437 -21.43 15.66 -10.70
CA ILE A 437 -21.46 14.30 -10.16
C ILE A 437 -22.24 14.30 -8.84
N HIS A 438 -21.97 15.28 -7.96
CA HIS A 438 -22.72 15.48 -6.71
C HIS A 438 -24.20 15.77 -6.98
N GLU A 439 -24.52 16.66 -7.93
CA GLU A 439 -25.91 16.94 -8.36
C GLU A 439 -26.70 15.66 -8.68
N VAL A 440 -26.07 14.64 -9.27
CA VAL A 440 -26.72 13.35 -9.58
C VAL A 440 -26.80 12.42 -8.35
N ILE A 441 -25.77 12.43 -7.49
CA ILE A 441 -25.73 11.65 -6.23
C ILE A 441 -26.76 12.17 -5.23
N ASP A 442 -26.90 13.50 -5.09
CA ASP A 442 -27.77 14.18 -4.13
C ASP A 442 -29.26 14.00 -4.49
N ILE A 443 -29.57 13.85 -5.78
CA ILE A 443 -30.90 13.43 -6.28
C ILE A 443 -31.16 11.93 -5.99
N GLY A 444 -30.22 11.21 -5.38
CA GLY A 444 -30.34 9.81 -5.00
C GLY A 444 -30.17 8.84 -6.17
N LYS A 445 -29.38 9.20 -7.19
CA LYS A 445 -29.11 8.36 -8.37
C LYS A 445 -27.66 7.86 -8.40
N VAL A 446 -27.44 6.71 -9.04
CA VAL A 446 -26.09 6.26 -9.36
C VAL A 446 -25.63 7.06 -10.58
N CYS A 447 -24.58 7.86 -10.44
CA CYS A 447 -24.05 8.64 -11.55
C CYS A 447 -23.16 7.76 -12.44
N ILE A 448 -23.58 7.52 -13.69
CA ILE A 448 -22.82 6.78 -14.69
C ILE A 448 -21.87 7.73 -15.44
N LEU A 449 -20.59 7.39 -15.44
CA LEU A 449 -19.49 8.19 -15.97
C LEU A 449 -18.70 7.38 -17.02
N ASP A 450 -18.60 7.86 -18.26
CA ASP A 450 -17.82 7.26 -19.36
C ASP A 450 -16.49 7.99 -19.63
N VAL A 451 -15.79 8.31 -18.54
CA VAL A 451 -14.56 9.10 -18.44
C VAL A 451 -13.28 8.37 -18.89
N ASN A 452 -12.16 9.09 -18.93
CA ASN A 452 -10.80 8.56 -19.13
C ASN A 452 -10.29 7.83 -17.85
N PRO A 453 -9.47 6.76 -17.97
CA PRO A 453 -8.80 6.11 -16.82
C PRO A 453 -8.14 7.07 -15.81
N GLN A 454 -7.60 8.21 -16.26
CA GLN A 454 -6.98 9.23 -15.41
C GLN A 454 -7.92 9.81 -14.34
N ALA A 455 -9.24 9.80 -14.58
CA ALA A 455 -10.24 10.29 -13.65
C ALA A 455 -10.35 9.42 -12.37
N LEU A 456 -9.89 8.15 -12.42
CA LEU A 456 -10.00 7.21 -11.30
C LEU A 456 -9.28 7.69 -10.04
N LYS A 457 -8.19 8.45 -10.17
CA LYS A 457 -7.44 9.05 -9.05
C LYS A 457 -8.26 10.03 -8.21
N VAL A 458 -9.23 10.70 -8.84
CA VAL A 458 -10.14 11.65 -8.18
C VAL A 458 -11.40 10.92 -7.71
N LEU A 459 -11.84 9.90 -8.45
CA LEU A 459 -13.05 9.14 -8.13
C LEU A 459 -12.89 8.04 -7.08
N ARG A 460 -11.70 7.46 -6.85
CA ARG A 460 -11.51 6.32 -5.92
C ARG A 460 -11.46 6.74 -4.44
N THR A 461 -12.53 7.38 -3.97
CA THR A 461 -12.65 7.94 -2.60
C THR A 461 -13.99 7.58 -1.96
N ALA A 462 -14.07 7.72 -0.64
CA ALA A 462 -15.31 7.62 0.15
C ALA A 462 -16.43 8.58 -0.32
N GLU A 463 -16.03 9.66 -0.99
CA GLU A 463 -16.92 10.69 -1.55
C GLU A 463 -17.75 10.14 -2.72
N PHE A 464 -17.12 9.47 -3.69
CA PHE A 464 -17.79 8.98 -4.91
C PHE A 464 -18.10 7.48 -4.93
N LEU A 465 -17.58 6.69 -3.98
CA LEU A 465 -17.80 5.24 -3.81
C LEU A 465 -17.99 4.50 -5.15
N PRO A 466 -17.00 4.56 -6.07
CA PRO A 466 -17.17 4.09 -7.44
C PRO A 466 -17.29 2.57 -7.52
N TYR A 467 -18.04 2.12 -8.51
CA TYR A 467 -17.88 0.79 -9.10
C TYR A 467 -17.21 0.96 -10.46
N VAL A 468 -15.97 0.47 -10.59
CA VAL A 468 -15.12 0.68 -11.77
C VAL A 468 -15.22 -0.54 -12.69
N VAL A 469 -15.92 -0.39 -13.80
CA VAL A 469 -16.08 -1.44 -14.81
C VAL A 469 -15.23 -1.11 -16.03
N PHE A 470 -14.29 -2.00 -16.34
CA PHE A 470 -13.52 -1.96 -17.57
C PHE A 470 -14.26 -2.71 -18.68
N ILE A 471 -14.54 -2.00 -19.77
CA ILE A 471 -15.10 -2.55 -20.99
C ILE A 471 -13.94 -2.85 -21.94
N GLU A 472 -13.59 -4.12 -22.01
CA GLU A 472 -12.50 -4.66 -22.81
C GLU A 472 -12.93 -4.84 -24.27
N ALA A 473 -12.03 -4.50 -25.20
CA ALA A 473 -12.25 -4.77 -26.61
C ALA A 473 -12.16 -6.28 -26.87
N PRO A 474 -13.11 -6.86 -27.62
CA PRO A 474 -12.95 -8.22 -28.13
C PRO A 474 -11.86 -8.26 -29.20
N ASP A 475 -11.46 -9.46 -29.61
CA ASP A 475 -10.48 -9.68 -30.68
C ASP A 475 -10.77 -8.87 -31.94
N PHE A 476 -9.71 -8.46 -32.64
CA PHE A 476 -9.79 -7.58 -33.81
C PHE A 476 -10.83 -8.03 -34.86
N GLU A 477 -10.88 -9.32 -35.20
CA GLU A 477 -11.85 -9.85 -36.17
C GLU A 477 -13.29 -9.82 -35.64
N VAL A 478 -13.50 -10.04 -34.34
CA VAL A 478 -14.82 -9.90 -33.70
C VAL A 478 -15.26 -8.44 -33.71
N LEU A 479 -14.39 -7.52 -33.29
CA LEU A 479 -14.67 -6.08 -33.29
C LEU A 479 -14.98 -5.57 -34.71
N LYS A 480 -14.29 -6.09 -35.72
CA LYS A 480 -14.51 -5.80 -37.15
C LYS A 480 -15.84 -6.35 -37.66
N ALA A 481 -16.20 -7.58 -37.31
CA ALA A 481 -17.51 -8.17 -37.61
C ALA A 481 -18.67 -7.40 -36.94
N MET A 482 -18.48 -6.99 -35.68
CA MET A 482 -19.43 -6.14 -34.95
C MET A 482 -19.59 -4.77 -35.61
N ASN A 483 -18.50 -4.11 -36.02
CA ASN A 483 -18.58 -2.82 -36.72
C ASN A 483 -19.35 -2.94 -38.04
N LYS A 484 -19.08 -3.99 -38.83
CA LYS A 484 -19.82 -4.28 -40.06
C LYS A 484 -21.31 -4.48 -39.80
N SER A 485 -21.67 -5.33 -38.84
CA SER A 485 -23.07 -5.60 -38.48
C SER A 485 -23.79 -4.37 -37.90
N ALA A 486 -23.09 -3.48 -37.21
CA ALA A 486 -23.62 -2.21 -36.71
C ALA A 486 -23.93 -1.20 -37.83
N ILE A 487 -23.25 -1.29 -38.98
CA ILE A 487 -23.53 -0.50 -40.18
C ILE A 487 -24.70 -1.13 -40.95
N GLU A 488 -24.70 -2.45 -41.12
CA GLU A 488 -25.77 -3.21 -41.79
C GLU A 488 -27.14 -3.07 -41.08
N SER A 489 -27.13 -2.87 -39.76
CA SER A 489 -28.31 -2.58 -38.94
C SER A 489 -28.63 -1.07 -38.80
N GLY A 490 -27.85 -0.18 -39.42
CA GLY A 490 -28.05 1.27 -39.38
C GLY A 490 -27.75 1.95 -38.03
N VAL A 491 -27.19 1.23 -37.06
CA VAL A 491 -26.85 1.73 -35.72
C VAL A 491 -25.63 2.65 -35.75
N VAL A 492 -24.70 2.43 -36.70
CA VAL A 492 -23.49 3.24 -36.89
C VAL A 492 -23.37 3.66 -38.36
N THR A 493 -23.28 4.96 -38.61
CA THR A 493 -23.21 5.53 -39.97
C THR A 493 -21.79 5.66 -40.53
N LYS A 494 -20.75 5.60 -39.68
CA LYS A 494 -19.34 5.66 -40.10
C LYS A 494 -18.72 4.27 -40.00
N GLN A 495 -18.29 3.72 -41.13
CA GLN A 495 -17.38 2.57 -41.14
C GLN A 495 -16.03 2.97 -40.52
N LEU A 496 -15.55 2.17 -39.57
CA LEU A 496 -14.21 2.34 -39.01
C LEU A 496 -13.20 1.63 -39.92
N THR A 497 -12.00 2.20 -40.03
CA THR A 497 -10.91 1.52 -40.75
C THR A 497 -10.31 0.40 -39.89
N ASP A 498 -9.71 -0.60 -40.53
CA ASP A 498 -8.92 -1.63 -39.85
C ASP A 498 -7.86 -1.04 -38.91
N SER A 499 -7.28 0.12 -39.26
CA SER A 499 -6.35 0.86 -38.39
C SER A 499 -7.00 1.51 -37.16
N GLU A 500 -8.25 2.01 -37.25
CA GLU A 500 -9.02 2.50 -36.10
C GLU A 500 -9.46 1.34 -35.19
N LEU A 501 -9.85 0.21 -35.78
CA LEU A 501 -10.24 -1.00 -35.06
C LEU A 501 -9.04 -1.63 -34.33
N LYS A 502 -7.88 -1.78 -34.98
CA LYS A 502 -6.67 -2.32 -34.34
C LYS A 502 -6.18 -1.39 -33.20
N ARG A 503 -6.17 -0.07 -33.42
CA ARG A 503 -5.89 0.92 -32.35
C ARG A 503 -6.84 0.80 -31.15
N THR A 504 -8.09 0.38 -31.37
CA THR A 504 -9.07 0.17 -30.28
C THR A 504 -8.68 -1.02 -29.41
N VAL A 505 -8.21 -2.12 -30.02
CA VAL A 505 -7.70 -3.30 -29.30
C VAL A 505 -6.39 -2.95 -28.57
N ASP A 506 -5.45 -2.29 -29.24
CA ASP A 506 -4.13 -1.96 -28.67
C ASP A 506 -4.23 -1.01 -27.46
N GLU A 507 -5.10 0.00 -27.53
CA GLU A 507 -5.37 0.89 -26.40
C GLU A 507 -6.17 0.18 -25.29
N SER A 508 -7.00 -0.82 -25.61
CA SER A 508 -7.70 -1.64 -24.61
C SER A 508 -6.68 -2.43 -23.77
N GLU A 509 -5.75 -3.15 -24.41
CA GLU A 509 -4.64 -3.81 -23.72
C GLU A 509 -3.81 -2.83 -22.88
N ARG A 510 -3.48 -1.66 -23.45
CA ARG A 510 -2.65 -0.66 -22.78
C ARG A 510 -3.34 -0.08 -21.54
N ILE A 511 -4.65 0.14 -21.58
CA ILE A 511 -5.45 0.54 -20.42
C ILE A 511 -5.53 -0.59 -19.40
N LYS A 512 -5.79 -1.84 -19.82
CA LYS A 512 -5.85 -3.00 -18.91
C LYS A 512 -4.53 -3.21 -18.16
N ARG A 513 -3.40 -3.10 -18.85
CA ARG A 513 -2.04 -3.24 -18.30
C ARG A 513 -1.66 -2.11 -17.34
N ALA A 514 -2.18 -0.88 -17.56
CA ALA A 514 -1.83 0.28 -16.75
C ALA A 514 -2.78 0.56 -15.57
N TYR A 515 -4.06 0.21 -15.68
CA TYR A 515 -5.10 0.54 -14.69
C TYR A 515 -5.84 -0.69 -14.13
N GLY A 516 -5.42 -1.92 -14.47
CA GLY A 516 -6.10 -3.17 -14.07
C GLY A 516 -6.37 -3.29 -12.56
N HIS A 517 -5.44 -2.83 -11.73
CA HIS A 517 -5.58 -2.81 -10.26
C HIS A 517 -6.73 -1.93 -9.76
N TYR A 518 -7.18 -0.94 -10.55
CA TYR A 518 -8.29 -0.06 -10.18
C TYR A 518 -9.67 -0.68 -10.45
N PHE A 519 -9.77 -1.76 -11.22
CA PHE A 519 -11.06 -2.28 -11.69
C PHE A 519 -11.73 -3.18 -10.64
N ASP A 520 -13.06 -3.03 -10.51
CA ASP A 520 -13.92 -3.95 -9.77
C ASP A 520 -14.45 -5.08 -10.66
N LEU A 521 -14.55 -4.85 -11.98
CA LEU A 521 -15.05 -5.79 -12.97
C LEU A 521 -14.47 -5.53 -14.37
N CYS A 522 -14.16 -6.60 -15.11
CA CYS A 522 -13.84 -6.57 -16.53
C CYS A 522 -14.95 -7.24 -17.35
N ILE A 523 -15.37 -6.63 -18.45
CA ILE A 523 -16.35 -7.18 -19.40
C ILE A 523 -15.80 -7.04 -20.82
N VAL A 524 -15.54 -8.16 -21.50
CA VAL A 524 -15.29 -8.16 -22.95
C VAL A 524 -16.60 -7.83 -23.66
N ASN A 525 -16.60 -6.83 -24.54
CA ASN A 525 -17.79 -6.42 -25.30
C ASN A 525 -17.80 -7.04 -26.70
N ASP A 526 -17.98 -8.36 -26.77
CA ASP A 526 -18.22 -9.16 -27.99
C ASP A 526 -19.67 -9.04 -28.52
N GLY A 527 -20.60 -8.61 -27.66
CA GLY A 527 -21.99 -8.36 -28.02
C GLY A 527 -22.69 -7.46 -26.99
N LEU A 528 -23.26 -6.34 -27.45
CA LEU A 528 -23.83 -5.31 -26.57
C LEU A 528 -24.91 -5.85 -25.61
N GLU A 529 -25.73 -6.81 -26.06
CA GLU A 529 -26.76 -7.45 -25.23
C GLU A 529 -26.20 -8.50 -24.24
N ALA A 530 -25.02 -9.07 -24.50
CA ALA A 530 -24.31 -9.92 -23.55
C ALA A 530 -23.62 -9.05 -22.49
N ALA A 531 -22.79 -8.10 -22.92
CA ALA A 531 -22.11 -7.14 -22.04
C ALA A 531 -23.09 -6.37 -21.14
N PHE A 532 -24.25 -5.92 -21.66
CA PHE A 532 -25.29 -5.27 -20.86
C PHE A 532 -25.92 -6.18 -19.81
N ARG A 533 -26.17 -7.46 -20.12
CA ARG A 533 -26.69 -8.43 -19.14
C ARG A 533 -25.68 -8.73 -18.04
N SER A 534 -24.39 -8.90 -18.40
CA SER A 534 -23.31 -9.09 -17.42
C SER A 534 -23.14 -7.88 -16.52
N LEU A 535 -23.12 -6.67 -17.10
CA LEU A 535 -23.05 -5.41 -16.36
C LEU A 535 -24.24 -5.24 -15.41
N ARG A 536 -25.46 -5.48 -15.88
CA ARG A 536 -26.65 -5.42 -15.02
C ARG A 536 -26.57 -6.47 -13.89
N SER A 537 -26.21 -7.71 -14.19
CA SER A 537 -26.08 -8.78 -13.19
C SER A 537 -25.13 -8.38 -12.06
N ALA A 538 -23.95 -7.86 -12.40
CA ALA A 538 -22.99 -7.35 -11.44
C ALA A 538 -23.54 -6.16 -10.62
N LEU A 539 -24.29 -5.25 -11.24
CA LEU A 539 -24.89 -4.11 -10.54
C LEU A 539 -26.01 -4.52 -9.57
N GLU A 540 -26.83 -5.53 -9.89
CA GLU A 540 -27.87 -6.03 -8.97
C GLU A 540 -27.23 -6.82 -7.79
N LYS A 541 -26.12 -7.55 -8.03
CA LYS A 541 -25.33 -8.23 -6.98
C LYS A 541 -24.89 -7.30 -5.85
N LEU A 542 -24.49 -6.06 -6.16
CA LEU A 542 -24.07 -5.06 -5.15
C LEU A 542 -25.16 -4.77 -4.08
N TYR A 543 -26.44 -4.97 -4.39
CA TYR A 543 -27.55 -4.78 -3.45
C TYR A 543 -27.89 -6.02 -2.61
N THR A 544 -27.32 -7.19 -2.94
CA THR A 544 -27.66 -8.49 -2.33
C THR A 544 -26.47 -9.18 -1.67
N GLU A 545 -25.26 -8.95 -2.17
CA GLU A 545 -24.02 -9.59 -1.72
C GLU A 545 -23.20 -8.62 -0.86
N GLN A 546 -22.51 -9.15 0.17
CA GLN A 546 -21.55 -8.38 0.96
C GLN A 546 -20.40 -7.91 0.06
N GLN A 547 -19.97 -6.67 0.22
CA GLN A 547 -18.93 -6.08 -0.62
C GLN A 547 -17.61 -5.97 0.13
N TRP A 548 -16.51 -6.04 -0.61
CA TRP A 548 -15.21 -5.58 -0.14
C TRP A 548 -14.95 -4.18 -0.71
N VAL A 549 -14.48 -3.28 0.14
CA VAL A 549 -14.15 -1.88 -0.17
C VAL A 549 -12.83 -1.52 0.50
N PRO A 550 -12.03 -0.57 -0.03
CA PRO A 550 -10.85 -0.06 0.66
C PRO A 550 -11.17 0.39 2.09
N VAL A 551 -10.28 0.12 3.05
CA VAL A 551 -10.45 0.52 4.46
C VAL A 551 -10.70 2.03 4.60
N SER A 552 -10.01 2.84 3.79
CA SER A 552 -10.17 4.31 3.69
C SER A 552 -11.49 4.80 3.08
N TRP A 553 -12.46 3.91 2.86
CA TRP A 553 -13.85 4.26 2.53
C TRP A 553 -14.82 4.01 3.71
N VAL A 554 -14.33 3.47 4.83
CA VAL A 554 -15.11 3.03 5.99
C VAL A 554 -14.62 3.68 7.29
N PHE A 555 -13.31 3.94 7.38
CA PHE A 555 -12.62 4.54 8.54
C PHE A 555 -11.90 5.83 8.11
#